data_AF-A0A9D5GT42-F1
#
_entry.id   AF-A0A9D5GT42-F1
#
_cell.length_a   1.000
_cell.length_b   1.000
_cell.length_c   1.000
_cell.angle_alpha   90.00
_cell.angle_beta   90.00
_cell.angle_gamma   90.00
#
_symmetry.space_group_name_H-M   'P 1'
#
loop_
_entity.id
_entity.type
_entity.pdbx_description
1 polymer ?
#
loop_
_entity_poly.entity_id
_entity_poly.type
_entity_poly.pdbx_seq_one_letter_code
_entity_poly.pdbx_strand_id
1 'polypeptide(L)'
;MKKINYNPKDKKNFKWGALFGIFASLIGPFIGLQVAPFVGTSLLFPAIFVSTVIGQPLGNFSTGFMIFTFIFSIVFWGGVFVLLGRLKRAIS
;
A
#
# COMPACT_ATOMS: atom_id res chain seq x y z
N MET A 1 -6.49 31.73 -1.39
CA MET A 1 -6.81 30.30 -1.13
C MET A 1 -6.70 29.52 -2.44
N LYS A 2 -5.73 28.61 -2.57
CA LYS A 2 -5.54 27.79 -3.78
C LYS A 2 -6.64 26.73 -3.81
N LYS A 3 -7.60 26.82 -4.76
CA LYS A 3 -8.64 25.79 -4.93
C LYS A 3 -7.92 24.45 -5.17
N ILE A 4 -8.12 23.48 -4.29
CA ILE A 4 -7.62 22.13 -4.49
C ILE A 4 -8.39 21.59 -5.69
N ASN A 5 -7.74 21.57 -6.85
CA ASN A 5 -8.37 21.10 -8.08
C ASN A 5 -8.57 19.59 -7.96
N TYR A 6 -9.76 19.20 -7.50
CA TYR A 6 -10.14 17.81 -7.34
C TYR A 6 -10.25 17.17 -8.72
N ASN A 7 -9.32 16.25 -9.01
CA ASN A 7 -9.38 15.51 -10.25
C ASN A 7 -10.17 14.21 -10.06
N PRO A 8 -11.29 14.00 -10.77
CA PRO A 8 -12.08 12.78 -10.65
C PRO A 8 -11.30 11.51 -11.02
N LYS A 9 -10.24 11.64 -11.85
CA LYS A 9 -9.33 10.53 -12.15
C LYS A 9 -8.49 10.10 -10.94
N ASP A 10 -8.21 11.00 -10.00
CA ASP A 10 -7.45 10.68 -8.78
C ASP A 10 -8.27 9.77 -7.86
N LYS A 11 -9.58 10.01 -7.73
CA LYS A 11 -10.48 9.11 -6.98
C LYS A 11 -10.53 7.71 -7.59
N LYS A 12 -10.53 7.59 -8.92
CA LYS A 12 -10.47 6.29 -9.61
C LYS A 12 -9.14 5.60 -9.32
N ASN A 13 -8.01 6.30 -9.46
CA ASN A 13 -6.69 5.74 -9.21
C ASN A 13 -6.52 5.30 -7.74
N PHE A 14 -7.03 6.10 -6.79
CA PHE A 14 -7.05 5.73 -5.38
C PHE A 14 -7.84 4.45 -5.13
N LYS A 15 -9.04 4.30 -5.73
CA LYS A 15 -9.83 3.06 -5.61
C LYS A 15 -9.05 1.84 -6.10
N TRP A 16 -8.35 1.95 -7.23
CA TRP A 16 -7.53 0.86 -7.76
C TRP A 16 -6.34 0.55 -6.86
N GLY A 17 -5.65 1.58 -6.34
CA GLY A 17 -4.56 1.38 -5.39
C GLY A 17 -5.02 0.80 -4.05
N ALA A 18 -6.19 1.21 -3.56
CA ALA A 18 -6.79 0.65 -2.35
C ALA A 18 -7.14 -0.83 -2.54
N LEU A 19 -7.75 -1.17 -3.68
CA LEU A 19 -8.04 -2.57 -4.03
C LEU A 19 -6.75 -3.39 -4.14
N PHE A 20 -5.71 -2.81 -4.77
CA PHE A 20 -4.39 -3.44 -4.83
C PHE A 20 -3.80 -3.65 -3.43
N GLY A 21 -3.89 -2.68 -2.52
CA GLY A 21 -3.38 -2.81 -1.15
C GLY A 21 -4.06 -3.92 -0.33
N ILE A 22 -5.36 -4.16 -0.57
CA ILE A 22 -6.08 -5.30 0.01
C ILE A 22 -5.46 -6.61 -0.50
N PHE A 23 -5.36 -6.78 -1.83
CA PHE A 23 -4.78 -7.99 -2.42
C PHE A 23 -3.31 -8.19 -2.04
N ALA A 24 -2.52 -7.11 -2.03
CA ALA A 24 -1.11 -7.13 -1.67
C ALA A 24 -0.90 -7.62 -0.24
N SER A 25 -1.75 -7.21 0.70
CA SER A 25 -1.62 -7.61 2.11
C SER A 25 -2.08 -9.05 2.36
N LEU A 26 -3.05 -9.55 1.58
CA LEU A 26 -3.53 -10.94 1.70
C LEU A 26 -2.61 -11.94 0.99
N ILE A 27 -2.13 -11.60 -0.21
CA ILE A 27 -1.37 -12.50 -1.08
C ILE A 27 0.14 -12.35 -0.86
N GLY A 28 0.58 -11.17 -0.44
CA GLY A 28 2.00 -10.84 -0.19
C GLY A 28 2.74 -11.83 0.70
N PRO A 29 2.17 -12.32 1.83
CA PRO A 29 2.84 -13.29 2.68
C PRO A 29 3.08 -14.63 1.97
N PHE A 30 2.14 -15.08 1.16
CA PHE A 30 2.25 -16.33 0.40
C PHE A 30 3.27 -16.21 -0.75
N ILE A 31 3.20 -15.13 -1.53
CA ILE A 31 4.15 -14.88 -2.63
C ILE A 31 5.57 -14.69 -2.11
N GLY A 32 5.73 -13.93 -1.02
CA GLY A 32 7.03 -13.65 -0.42
C GLY A 32 7.71 -14.88 0.17
N LEU A 33 6.92 -15.85 0.65
CA LEU A 33 7.44 -17.06 1.27
C LEU A 33 7.73 -18.17 0.25
N GLN A 34 6.97 -18.26 -0.85
CA GLN A 34 6.96 -19.46 -1.69
C GLN A 34 7.35 -19.25 -3.17
N VAL A 35 7.17 -18.05 -3.73
CA VAL A 35 7.26 -17.84 -5.19
C VAL A 35 8.37 -16.86 -5.55
N ALA A 36 8.37 -15.69 -4.92
CA ALA A 36 9.32 -14.62 -5.24
C ALA A 36 9.48 -13.68 -4.03
N PRO A 37 10.56 -13.86 -3.24
CA PRO A 37 10.83 -13.05 -2.06
C PRO A 37 10.79 -11.54 -2.34
N PHE A 38 11.41 -11.10 -3.44
CA PHE A 38 11.42 -9.70 -3.86
C PHE A 38 10.02 -9.12 -4.11
N VAL A 39 9.13 -9.91 -4.73
CA VAL A 39 7.77 -9.47 -5.04
C VAL A 39 6.94 -9.39 -3.75
N GLY A 40 7.08 -10.37 -2.86
CA GLY A 40 6.42 -10.34 -1.54
C GLY A 40 6.88 -9.17 -0.68
N THR A 41 8.19 -8.90 -0.61
CA THR A 41 8.73 -7.73 0.10
C THR A 41 8.19 -6.42 -0.48
N SER A 42 8.05 -6.34 -1.80
CA SER A 42 7.48 -5.15 -2.45
C SER A 42 6.02 -4.96 -2.10
N LEU A 43 5.20 -6.02 -2.18
CA LEU A 43 3.76 -5.99 -1.86
C LEU A 43 3.50 -5.65 -0.39
N LEU A 44 4.29 -6.25 0.50
CA LEU A 44 4.21 -6.06 1.95
C LEU A 44 5.01 -4.85 2.44
N PHE A 45 5.59 -4.05 1.54
CA PHE A 45 6.44 -2.93 1.92
C PHE A 45 5.85 -2.03 3.01
N PRO A 46 4.56 -1.63 2.98
CA PRO A 46 3.99 -0.80 4.05
C PRO A 46 3.99 -1.49 5.41
N ALA A 47 3.71 -2.80 5.43
CA ALA A 47 3.70 -3.59 6.65
C ALA A 47 5.14 -3.81 7.17
N ILE A 48 6.07 -4.15 6.28
CA ILE A 48 7.49 -4.30 6.62
C ILE A 48 8.05 -2.99 7.17
N PHE A 49 7.70 -1.85 6.56
CA PHE A 49 8.11 -0.54 7.05
C PHE A 49 7.63 -0.30 8.50
N VAL A 50 6.36 -0.57 8.80
CA VAL A 50 5.81 -0.45 10.16
C VAL A 50 6.53 -1.40 11.14
N SER A 51 6.77 -2.64 10.74
CA SER A 51 7.53 -3.64 11.52
C SER A 51 8.94 -3.18 11.84
N THR A 52 9.66 -2.62 10.86
CA THR A 52 11.02 -2.09 11.04
C THR A 52 11.03 -0.88 11.97
N VAL A 53 10.07 0.05 11.83
CA VAL A 53 9.97 1.24 12.68
C VAL A 53 9.71 0.86 14.14
N ILE A 54 8.91 -0.18 14.38
CA ILE A 54 8.53 -0.63 15.73
C ILE A 54 9.55 -1.61 16.31
N GLY A 55 10.43 -2.17 15.48
CA GLY A 55 11.46 -3.12 15.91
C GLY A 55 10.90 -4.47 16.33
N GLN A 56 9.70 -4.83 15.87
CA GLN A 56 9.08 -6.12 16.20
C GLN A 56 8.58 -6.82 14.93
N PRO A 57 8.70 -8.17 14.84
CA PRO A 57 8.19 -8.94 13.71
C PRO A 57 6.68 -8.76 13.54
N LEU A 58 6.21 -8.75 12.29
CA LEU A 58 4.77 -8.63 11.96
C LEU A 58 3.88 -9.64 12.69
N GLY A 59 4.37 -10.87 12.91
CA GLY A 59 3.63 -11.93 13.61
C GLY A 59 3.41 -11.66 15.11
N ASN A 60 4.16 -10.73 15.70
CA ASN A 60 4.07 -10.39 17.14
C ASN A 60 3.15 -9.18 17.39
N PHE A 61 2.61 -8.58 16.35
CA PHE A 61 1.69 -7.46 16.48
C PHE A 61 0.37 -7.92 17.09
N SER A 62 -0.19 -7.10 18.00
CA SER A 62 -1.54 -7.34 18.51
C SER A 62 -2.55 -7.27 17.36
N THR A 63 -3.69 -7.95 17.51
CA THR A 63 -4.74 -7.98 16.48
C THR A 63 -5.16 -6.58 16.02
N GLY A 64 -5.32 -5.64 16.97
CA GLY A 64 -5.65 -4.25 16.66
C GLY A 64 -4.56 -3.56 15.84
N PHE A 65 -3.29 -3.83 16.17
CA PHE A 65 -2.15 -3.26 15.47
C PHE A 65 -1.95 -3.87 14.07
N MET A 66 -2.27 -5.15 13.89
CA MET A 66 -2.34 -5.79 12.57
C MET A 66 -3.41 -5.15 11.67
N ILE A 67 -4.62 -4.91 12.20
CA ILE A 67 -5.69 -4.23 11.45
C ILE A 67 -5.25 -2.82 11.06
N PHE A 68 -4.62 -2.08 11.97
CA PHE A 68 -4.07 -0.76 11.65
C PHE A 68 -3.05 -0.82 10.52
N THR A 69 -2.11 -1.76 10.59
CA THR A 69 -1.08 -1.96 9.56
C THR A 69 -1.69 -2.33 8.21
N PHE A 70 -2.76 -3.11 8.21
CA PHE A 70 -3.52 -3.46 7.01
C PHE A 70 -4.21 -2.23 6.39
N ILE A 71 -4.90 -1.43 7.20
CA ILE A 71 -5.52 -0.17 6.74
C ILE A 71 -4.46 0.79 6.19
N PHE A 72 -3.32 0.89 6.88
CA PHE A 72 -2.19 1.70 6.43
C PHE A 72 -1.69 1.25 5.05
N SER A 73 -1.57 -0.06 4.83
CA SER A 73 -1.21 -0.63 3.52
C SER A 73 -2.18 -0.24 2.41
N ILE A 74 -3.50 -0.29 2.67
CA ILE A 74 -4.54 0.14 1.72
C ILE A 74 -4.36 1.62 1.35
N VAL A 75 -4.18 2.48 2.36
CA VAL A 75 -4.02 3.92 2.14
C VAL A 75 -2.73 4.22 1.39
N PHE A 76 -1.63 3.54 1.76
CA PHE A 76 -0.33 3.69 1.11
C PHE A 76 -0.42 3.37 -0.38
N TRP A 77 -0.92 2.19 -0.74
CA TRP A 77 -1.06 1.79 -2.14
C TRP A 77 -2.06 2.65 -2.91
N GLY A 78 -3.14 3.08 -2.26
CA GLY A 78 -4.05 4.10 -2.78
C GLY A 78 -3.31 5.39 -3.16
N GLY A 79 -2.43 5.88 -2.29
CA GLY A 79 -1.59 7.05 -2.53
C GLY A 79 -0.59 6.84 -3.67
N VAL A 80 0.10 5.70 -3.71
CA VAL A 80 1.06 5.35 -4.77
C VAL A 80 0.39 5.38 -6.15
N PHE A 81 -0.79 4.79 -6.30
CA PHE A 81 -1.50 4.79 -7.58
C PHE A 81 -1.97 6.18 -8.01
N VAL A 82 -2.36 7.04 -7.06
CA VAL A 82 -2.67 8.44 -7.38
C VAL A 82 -1.42 9.16 -7.88
N LEU A 83 -0.28 8.97 -7.21
CA LEU A 83 1.00 9.58 -7.60
C LEU A 83 1.43 9.10 -8.99
N LEU A 84 1.38 7.80 -9.26
CA LEU A 84 1.70 7.22 -10.57
C LEU A 84 0.77 7.77 -11.67
N GLY A 85 -0.52 7.90 -11.37
CA GLY A 85 -1.49 8.49 -12.30
C GLY A 85 -1.27 9.98 -12.56
N ARG A 86 -0.73 10.72 -11.59
CA ARG A 86 -0.29 12.12 -11.79
C ARG A 86 0.99 12.18 -12.61
N LEU A 87 1.99 11.36 -12.29
CA LEU A 87 3.26 11.29 -13.01
C LEU A 87 3.06 10.93 -14.48
N LYS A 88 2.24 9.91 -14.77
CA LYS A 88 1.90 9.53 -16.14
C LYS A 88 1.29 10.68 -16.95
N ARG A 89 0.53 11.57 -16.31
CA ARG A 89 -0.06 12.75 -16.96
C ARG A 89 0.90 13.93 -17.10
N ALA A 90 1.94 13.99 -16.26
CA ALA A 90 2.95 15.04 -16.37
C ALA A 90 3.92 14.78 -17.54
N ILE A 91 4.07 13.51 -17.92
CA ILE A 91 5.00 13.06 -18.98
C ILE A 91 4.29 12.87 -20.34
N SER A 92 2.96 12.71 -20.33
CA SER A 92 2.11 12.59 -21.52
C SER A 92 1.58 13.94 -21.98
#